data_AF-A0A9E3GUA1-F1
#
_entry.id   AF-A0A9E3GUA1-F1
#
_cell.length_a   1.000
_cell.length_b   1.000
_cell.length_c   1.000
_cell.angle_alpha   90.00
_cell.angle_beta   90.00
_cell.angle_gamma   90.00
#
_symmetry.space_group_name_H-M   'P 1'
#
loop_
_entity.id
_entity.type
_entity.pdbx_description
1 polymer ?
#
loop_
_entity_poly.entity_id
_entity_poly.type
_entity_poly.pdbx_seq_one_letter_code
_entity_poly.pdbx_strand_id
1 'polypeptide(L)'
;MTVVVSGANPPSWYPTGTYVPTWNDVVAHLSGRAEVLEAAAWDVLVRTVERIEATAKVSQDEPDEVIRSVVEALATDPVHGSPELADTMRAHLPHLFAERRA
;
A
#
# COMPACT_ATOMS: atom_id res chain seq x y z
N MET A 1 13.98 -8.07 -8.68
CA MET A 1 13.29 -8.38 -7.41
C MET A 1 12.00 -7.58 -7.38
N THR A 2 10.92 -8.14 -6.83
CA THR A 2 9.64 -7.45 -6.70
C THR A 2 9.16 -7.52 -5.26
N VAL A 3 8.68 -6.39 -4.74
CA VAL A 3 8.04 -6.29 -3.43
C VAL A 3 6.61 -5.80 -3.64
N VAL A 4 5.63 -6.42 -2.99
CA VAL A 4 4.20 -6.09 -3.10
C VAL A 4 3.54 -6.10 -1.74
N VAL A 5 2.75 -5.07 -1.45
CA VAL A 5 1.73 -5.04 -0.39
C VAL A 5 0.38 -4.84 -1.07
N SER A 6 -0.61 -5.71 -0.84
CA SER A 6 -1.89 -5.65 -1.55
C SER A 6 -3.08 -6.17 -0.74
N GLY A 7 -4.29 -5.82 -1.21
CA GLY A 7 -5.56 -6.17 -0.58
C GLY A 7 -6.75 -5.86 -1.48
N ALA A 8 -7.83 -6.62 -1.32
CA ALA A 8 -9.07 -6.41 -2.04
C ALA A 8 -9.91 -5.32 -1.36
N ASN A 9 -10.69 -4.58 -2.15
CA ASN A 9 -11.69 -3.63 -1.65
C ASN A 9 -13.10 -4.15 -1.99
N PRO A 10 -13.72 -4.99 -1.14
CA PRO A 10 -15.10 -5.43 -1.29
C PRO A 10 -16.11 -4.27 -1.40
N PRO A 11 -17.20 -4.43 -2.17
CA PRO A 11 -18.24 -3.40 -2.29
C PRO A 11 -18.90 -3.03 -0.95
N SER A 12 -18.87 -3.94 0.03
CA SER A 12 -19.44 -3.74 1.37
C SER A 12 -18.69 -2.70 2.21
N TRP A 13 -17.48 -2.29 1.81
CA TRP A 13 -16.69 -1.30 2.54
C TRP A 13 -16.95 0.14 2.10
N TYR A 14 -17.76 0.34 1.07
CA TYR A 14 -18.12 1.67 0.58
C TYR A 14 -19.40 2.17 1.28
N PRO A 15 -19.44 3.43 1.77
CA PRO A 15 -20.56 3.92 2.57
C PRO A 15 -21.90 3.93 1.82
N THR A 16 -21.92 4.50 0.60
CA THR A 16 -23.13 4.62 -0.23
C THR A 16 -22.73 4.84 -1.69
N GLY A 17 -23.37 4.16 -2.64
CA GLY A 17 -23.16 4.39 -4.08
C GLY A 17 -22.85 3.10 -4.85
N THR A 18 -22.72 3.22 -6.17
CA THR A 18 -22.30 2.10 -7.04
C THR A 18 -20.79 2.11 -7.16
N TYR A 19 -20.12 1.26 -6.37
CA TYR A 19 -18.68 1.06 -6.47
C TYR A 19 -18.36 -0.23 -7.18
N VAL A 20 -17.41 -0.15 -8.12
CA VAL A 20 -16.83 -1.33 -8.74
C VAL A 20 -15.76 -1.85 -7.77
N PRO A 21 -15.82 -3.11 -7.32
CA PRO A 21 -14.77 -3.66 -6.47
C PRO A 21 -13.42 -3.63 -7.20
N THR A 22 -12.39 -3.19 -6.49
CA THR A 22 -11.02 -3.13 -7.03
C THR A 22 -10.00 -3.64 -6.02
N TRP A 23 -8.73 -3.63 -6.42
CA TRP A 23 -7.60 -3.95 -5.58
C TRP A 23 -6.80 -2.69 -5.30
N ASN A 24 -6.34 -2.56 -4.06
CA ASN A 24 -5.29 -1.62 -3.70
C ASN A 24 -3.96 -2.38 -3.60
N ASP A 25 -2.91 -1.78 -4.15
CA ASP A 25 -1.57 -2.32 -4.12
C ASP A 25 -0.50 -1.23 -4.06
N VAL A 26 0.64 -1.59 -3.47
CA VAL A 26 1.90 -0.88 -3.60
C VAL A 26 2.95 -1.88 -4.04
N VAL A 27 3.56 -1.61 -5.20
CA VAL A 27 4.50 -2.50 -5.87
C VAL A 27 5.79 -1.76 -6.13
N ALA A 28 6.93 -2.42 -5.87
CA ALA A 28 8.24 -1.97 -6.31
C ALA A 28 8.93 -3.06 -7.14
N HIS A 29 9.36 -2.71 -8.35
CA HIS A 29 10.24 -3.50 -9.20
C HIS A 29 11.66 -2.96 -9.09
N LEU A 30 12.58 -3.84 -8.72
CA LEU A 30 14.00 -3.53 -8.57
C LEU A 30 14.80 -4.34 -9.60
N SER A 31 15.61 -3.67 -10.40
CA SER A 31 16.56 -4.30 -11.33
C SER A 31 18.00 -3.91 -11.00
N GLY A 32 18.91 -4.84 -11.27
CA GLY A 32 20.34 -4.70 -11.02
C GLY A 32 21.04 -6.04 -11.15
N ARG A 33 22.37 -6.03 -11.01
CA ARG A 33 23.19 -7.23 -11.08
C ARG A 33 23.11 -8.01 -9.76
N ALA A 34 22.68 -9.27 -9.83
CA ALA A 34 22.71 -10.17 -8.68
C ALA A 34 24.14 -10.66 -8.44
N GLU A 35 24.67 -10.42 -7.24
CA GLU A 35 25.98 -10.89 -6.81
C GLU A 35 25.85 -11.64 -5.48
N VAL A 36 26.63 -12.71 -5.30
CA VAL A 36 26.65 -13.48 -4.05
C VAL A 36 27.40 -12.67 -3.01
N LEU A 37 26.79 -12.50 -1.84
CA LEU A 37 27.35 -11.71 -0.75
C LEU A 37 27.52 -12.60 0.48
N GLU A 38 28.66 -12.48 1.14
CA GLU A 38 29.00 -13.21 2.37
C GLU A 38 28.16 -12.73 3.58
N ALA A 39 27.52 -11.56 3.50
CA ALA A 39 26.65 -11.02 4.55
C ALA A 39 25.34 -10.46 3.98
N ALA A 40 24.21 -10.85 4.59
CA ALA A 40 22.89 -10.32 4.28
C ALA A 40 22.67 -8.98 5.00
N ALA A 41 22.75 -7.87 4.27
CA ALA A 41 22.35 -6.56 4.77
C ALA A 41 21.56 -5.81 3.70
N TRP A 42 20.43 -5.24 4.12
CA TRP A 42 19.57 -4.34 3.32
C TRP A 42 20.37 -3.25 2.60
N ASP A 43 21.44 -2.75 3.24
CA ASP A 43 22.37 -1.77 2.66
C ASP A 43 23.03 -2.23 1.36
N VAL A 44 23.35 -3.52 1.24
CA VAL A 44 23.96 -4.03 0.00
C VAL A 44 22.92 -4.11 -1.12
N LEU A 45 21.70 -4.50 -0.78
CA LEU A 45 20.58 -4.55 -1.71
C LEU A 45 20.30 -3.15 -2.28
N VAL A 46 20.30 -2.11 -1.43
CA VAL A 46 20.22 -0.70 -1.88
C VAL A 46 21.38 -0.30 -2.79
N ARG A 47 22.61 -0.77 -2.52
CA ARG A 47 23.79 -0.44 -3.33
C ARG A 47 23.86 -1.17 -4.67
N THR A 48 23.30 -2.38 -4.77
CA THR A 48 23.33 -3.19 -6.00
C THR A 48 22.14 -2.96 -6.93
N VAL A 49 21.10 -2.27 -6.46
CA VAL A 49 19.94 -1.92 -7.28
C VAL A 49 20.30 -0.74 -8.18
N GLU A 50 20.22 -0.98 -9.49
CA GLU A 50 20.50 0.03 -10.51
C GLU A 50 19.27 0.88 -10.81
N ARG A 51 18.07 0.30 -10.69
CA ARG A 51 16.80 0.99 -10.96
C ARG A 51 15.67 0.47 -10.08
N ILE A 52 14.84 1.40 -9.62
CA ILE A 52 13.60 1.14 -8.89
C ILE A 52 12.45 1.77 -9.70
N GLU A 53 11.42 0.97 -9.96
CA GLU A 53 10.13 1.43 -10.45
C GLU A 53 9.08 1.10 -9.40
N ALA A 54 8.31 2.08 -8.94
CA ALA A 54 7.30 1.87 -7.92
C ALA A 54 5.96 2.47 -8.33
N THR A 55 4.88 1.75 -8.02
CA THR A 55 3.50 2.16 -8.27
C THR A 55 2.71 1.98 -6.98
N ALA A 56 1.84 2.93 -6.68
CA ALA A 56 0.88 2.83 -5.59
C ALA A 56 -0.52 3.11 -6.15
N LYS A 57 -1.39 2.11 -6.12
CA LYS A 57 -2.82 2.26 -6.35
C LYS A 57 -3.51 2.11 -5.01
N VAL A 58 -3.89 3.23 -4.42
CA VAL A 58 -4.41 3.30 -3.04
C VAL A 58 -5.77 3.98 -2.98
N SER A 59 -6.56 3.86 -4.05
CA SER A 59 -7.87 4.51 -4.18
C SER A 59 -7.83 6.04 -3.96
N GLN A 60 -6.71 6.68 -4.33
CA GLN A 60 -6.45 8.09 -4.05
C GLN A 60 -7.38 9.07 -4.77
N ASP A 61 -8.07 8.62 -5.81
CA ASP A 61 -8.99 9.42 -6.62
C ASP A 61 -10.44 9.36 -6.08
N GLU A 62 -10.68 8.56 -5.04
CA GLU A 62 -11.97 8.45 -4.38
C GLU A 62 -12.19 9.60 -3.38
N PRO A 63 -13.45 9.92 -3.03
CA PRO A 63 -13.75 10.86 -1.95
C PRO A 63 -13.13 10.45 -0.61
N ASP A 64 -12.75 11.43 0.21
CA ASP A 64 -12.09 11.18 1.50
C ASP A 64 -12.87 10.20 2.41
N GLU A 65 -14.20 10.28 2.45
CA GLU A 65 -15.02 9.40 3.29
C GLU A 65 -14.92 7.94 2.85
N VAL A 66 -14.79 7.69 1.55
CA VAL A 66 -14.60 6.35 0.98
C VAL A 66 -13.23 5.82 1.38
N ILE A 67 -12.19 6.63 1.21
CA ILE A 67 -10.83 6.26 1.55
C ILE A 67 -10.73 5.90 3.04
N ARG A 68 -11.31 6.74 3.93
CA ARG A 68 -11.32 6.47 5.37
C ARG A 68 -12.06 5.17 5.71
N SER A 69 -13.19 4.91 5.07
CA SER A 69 -13.95 3.67 5.25
C SER A 69 -13.16 2.42 4.83
N VAL A 70 -12.49 2.47 3.68
CA VAL A 70 -11.65 1.38 3.18
C VAL A 70 -10.45 1.13 4.12
N VAL A 71 -9.78 2.19 4.59
CA VAL A 71 -8.64 2.05 5.52
C VAL A 71 -9.09 1.43 6.86
N GLU A 72 -10.25 1.81 7.38
CA GLU A 72 -10.79 1.23 8.61
C GLU A 72 -11.16 -0.25 8.42
N ALA A 73 -11.80 -0.59 7.31
CA ALA A 73 -12.15 -1.95 6.98
C ALA A 73 -10.91 -2.83 6.78
N LEU A 74 -9.89 -2.32 6.09
CA LEU A 74 -8.60 -3.02 5.96
C LEU A 74 -7.93 -3.27 7.32
N ALA A 75 -8.08 -2.37 8.30
CA ALA A 75 -7.46 -2.55 9.61
C ALA A 75 -8.22 -3.56 10.51
N THR A 76 -9.52 -3.75 10.28
CA THR A 76 -10.41 -4.44 11.25
C THR A 76 -11.13 -5.68 10.71
N ASP A 77 -11.32 -5.79 9.39
CA ASP A 77 -12.10 -6.87 8.77
C ASP A 77 -11.38 -8.23 8.93
N PRO A 78 -12.06 -9.25 9.49
CA PRO A 78 -11.43 -10.53 9.80
C PRO A 78 -11.18 -11.44 8.59
N VAL A 79 -11.77 -11.14 7.43
CA VAL A 79 -11.72 -11.98 6.23
C VAL A 79 -10.84 -11.36 5.15
N HIS A 80 -11.04 -10.07 4.88
CA HIS A 80 -10.36 -9.34 3.81
C HIS A 80 -9.40 -8.26 4.35
N GLY A 81 -9.29 -8.10 5.67
CA GLY A 81 -8.40 -7.13 6.29
C GLY A 81 -6.92 -7.35 5.97
N SER A 82 -6.19 -6.24 5.87
CA SER A 82 -4.74 -6.17 5.74
C SER A 82 -4.23 -4.94 6.49
N PRO A 83 -3.81 -5.08 7.77
CA PRO A 83 -3.30 -3.97 8.57
C PRO A 83 -2.07 -3.28 7.94
N GLU A 84 -1.19 -4.06 7.30
CA GLU A 84 -0.01 -3.53 6.60
C GLU A 84 -0.39 -2.64 5.41
N LEU A 85 -1.42 -3.02 4.66
CA LEU A 85 -1.94 -2.17 3.58
C LEU A 85 -2.64 -0.93 4.15
N ALA A 86 -3.37 -1.06 5.25
CA ALA A 86 -3.99 0.09 5.91
C ALA A 86 -2.92 1.12 6.34
N ASP A 87 -1.82 0.67 6.95
CA ASP A 87 -0.70 1.54 7.34
C ASP A 87 0.00 2.15 6.13
N THR A 88 0.18 1.36 5.07
CA THR A 88 0.73 1.84 3.79
C THR A 88 -0.15 2.93 3.18
N MET A 89 -1.47 2.75 3.17
CA MET A 89 -2.42 3.75 2.67
C MET A 89 -2.39 5.04 3.52
N ARG A 90 -2.32 4.91 4.86
CA ARG A 90 -2.15 6.07 5.76
C ARG A 90 -0.88 6.86 5.46
N ALA A 91 0.23 6.17 5.21
CA ALA A 91 1.50 6.80 4.86
C ALA A 91 1.47 7.49 3.49
N HIS A 92 0.76 6.94 2.50
CA HIS A 92 0.62 7.53 1.17
C HIS A 92 -0.40 8.68 1.09
N LEU A 93 -1.34 8.76 2.03
CA LEU A 93 -2.41 9.77 2.06
C LEU A 93 -2.35 10.63 3.34
N PRO A 94 -1.21 11.30 3.63
CA PRO A 94 -1.00 11.98 4.90
C PRO A 94 -1.98 13.13 5.15
N HIS A 95 -2.53 13.74 4.11
CA HIS A 95 -3.52 14.82 4.23
C HIS A 95 -4.84 14.36 4.87
N LEU A 96 -5.16 13.06 4.82
CA LEU A 96 -6.38 12.50 5.40
C LEU A 96 -6.21 11.98 6.82
N PHE A 97 -4.98 11.60 7.18
CA PHE A 97 -4.69 10.81 8.39
C PHE A 97 -3.63 11.43 9.30
N ALA A 98 -2.91 12.48 8.87
CA ALA A 98 -2.13 13.27 9.80
C ALA A 98 -3.10 14.01 10.72
N GLU A 99 -3.12 13.66 12.00
CA GLU A 99 -3.75 14.50 13.00
C GLU A 99 -3.18 15.92 12.86
N ARG A 100 -4.03 16.96 12.86
CA ARG A 100 -3.54 18.28 13.24
C ARG A 100 -2.98 18.11 14.65
N ARG A 101 -1.66 18.00 14.78
CA ARG A 101 -0.98 18.18 16.07
C ARG A 101 -1.40 19.57 16.58
N ALA A 102 -2.32 19.57 17.53
CA ALA A 102 -2.59 20.71 18.41
C ALA A 102 -1.59 20.67 19.56
#